data_AF-A0AAX1GE61-F1
#
_entry.id   AF-A0AAX1GE61-F1
#
_cell.length_a   1.000
_cell.length_b   1.000
_cell.length_c   1.000
_cell.angle_alpha   90.00
_cell.angle_beta   90.00
_cell.angle_gamma   90.00
#
_symmetry.space_group_name_H-M   'P 1'
#
loop_
_entity.id
_entity.type
_entity.pdbx_description
1 polymer ?
#
loop_
_entity_poly.entity_id
_entity_poly.type
_entity_poly.pdbx_seq_one_letter_code
_entity_poly.pdbx_strand_id
1 'polypeptide(L)'
;MEVRVIATLQAKAGFEAAVSEAVHDILEPSRQELGNLQYDLHRDLEKPGTFVFFERWASSEALDKHNETAHFQQFVSRLDGKLDVLDIKKLKKIA
;
A
#
# COMPACT_ATOMS: atom_id res chain seq x y z
N MET A 1 4.65 18.29 -6.96
CA MET A 1 3.19 18.18 -7.21
C MET A 1 2.72 16.95 -6.47
N GLU A 2 1.56 17.01 -5.80
CA GLU A 2 1.01 15.85 -5.07
C GLU A 2 0.85 14.64 -6.02
N VAL A 3 1.21 13.46 -5.53
CA VAL A 3 1.03 12.17 -6.19
C VAL A 3 0.00 11.36 -5.42
N ARG A 4 -0.88 10.65 -6.12
CA ARG A 4 -1.85 9.74 -5.51
C ARG A 4 -1.58 8.32 -5.94
N VAL A 5 -1.77 7.37 -5.03
CA VAL A 5 -1.62 5.96 -5.32
C VAL A 5 -2.87 5.21 -4.89
N ILE A 6 -3.34 4.32 -5.76
CA ILE A 6 -4.24 3.23 -5.36
C ILE A 6 -3.45 1.93 -5.53
N ALA A 7 -3.24 1.22 -4.44
CA ALA A 7 -2.60 -0.10 -4.45
C ALA A 7 -3.62 -1.17 -4.06
N THR A 8 -3.91 -2.10 -4.96
CA THR A 8 -4.82 -3.22 -4.74
C THR A 8 -4.01 -4.50 -4.61
N LEU A 9 -4.19 -5.21 -3.50
CA LEU A 9 -3.52 -6.47 -3.20
C LEU A 9 -4.57 -7.55 -2.93
N GLN A 10 -4.59 -8.61 -3.73
CA GLN A 10 -5.43 -9.78 -3.47
C GLN A 10 -4.55 -10.92 -2.98
N ALA A 11 -4.77 -11.35 -1.74
CA ALA A 11 -4.08 -12.49 -1.17
C ALA A 11 -4.45 -13.79 -1.91
N LYS A 12 -3.46 -14.68 -2.04
CA LYS A 12 -3.69 -16.08 -2.42
C LYS A 12 -4.47 -16.79 -1.34
N ALA A 13 -5.25 -17.80 -1.75
CA ALA A 13 -5.94 -18.69 -0.83
C ALA A 13 -4.96 -19.29 0.20
N GLY A 14 -5.28 -19.15 1.48
CA GLY A 14 -4.46 -19.62 2.61
C GLY A 14 -3.39 -18.63 3.09
N PHE A 15 -3.20 -17.49 2.41
CA PHE A 15 -2.26 -16.43 2.81
C PHE A 15 -2.95 -15.15 3.31
N GLU A 16 -4.28 -15.14 3.42
CA GLU A 16 -5.06 -13.94 3.78
C GLU A 16 -4.63 -13.36 5.13
N ALA A 17 -4.37 -14.21 6.12
CA ALA A 17 -3.89 -13.76 7.43
C ALA A 17 -2.50 -13.12 7.34
N ALA A 18 -1.57 -13.77 6.63
CA ALA A 18 -0.20 -13.27 6.47
C ALA A 18 -0.16 -11.93 5.69
N VAL A 19 -0.99 -11.80 4.65
CA VAL A 19 -1.15 -10.54 3.90
C VAL A 19 -1.82 -9.49 4.77
N SER A 20 -2.88 -9.85 5.53
CA SER A 20 -3.55 -8.96 6.47
C SER A 20 -2.57 -8.38 7.49
N GLU A 21 -1.73 -9.20 8.12
CA GLU A 21 -0.72 -8.71 9.06
C GLU A 21 0.27 -7.75 8.38
N ALA A 22 0.77 -8.11 7.19
CA ALA A 22 1.71 -7.27 6.46
C ALA A 22 1.14 -5.89 6.11
N VAL A 23 -0.12 -5.82 5.64
CA VAL A 23 -0.76 -4.53 5.30
C VAL A 23 -1.08 -3.69 6.54
N HIS A 24 -1.24 -4.29 7.72
CA HIS A 24 -1.43 -3.53 8.97
C HIS A 24 -0.12 -2.99 9.52
N ASP A 25 0.96 -3.79 9.47
CA ASP A 25 2.25 -3.42 10.06
C ASP A 25 2.93 -2.25 9.34
N ILE A 26 2.64 -2.04 8.05
CA ILE A 26 3.17 -0.90 7.29
C ILE A 26 2.46 0.43 7.61
N LEU A 27 1.25 0.42 8.19
CA LEU A 27 0.42 1.62 8.33
C LEU A 27 1.07 2.73 9.15
N GLU A 28 1.41 2.43 10.40
CA GLU A 28 1.89 3.43 11.34
C GLU A 28 3.23 4.03 10.91
N PRO A 29 4.27 3.25 10.53
CA PRO A 29 5.51 3.86 10.08
C PRO A 29 5.31 4.71 8.81
N SER A 30 4.44 4.31 7.88
CA SER A 30 4.17 5.09 6.67
C SER A 30 3.45 6.41 6.92
N ARG A 31 2.54 6.44 7.88
CA ARG A 31 1.86 7.68 8.29
C ARG A 31 2.79 8.69 8.96
N GLN A 32 3.89 8.21 9.54
CA GLN A 32 4.89 9.06 10.19
C GLN A 32 5.92 9.64 9.19
N GLU A 33 5.91 9.20 7.94
CA GLU A 33 6.85 9.66 6.94
C GLU A 33 6.61 11.12 6.54
N LEU A 34 7.71 11.88 6.42
CA LEU A 34 7.65 13.25 5.94
C LEU A 34 7.12 13.28 4.50
N GLY A 35 5.98 13.95 4.32
CA GLY A 35 5.33 14.09 3.01
C GLY A 35 4.25 13.06 2.75
N ASN A 36 3.98 12.12 3.68
CA ASN A 36 2.74 11.37 3.67
C ASN A 36 1.56 12.30 4.03
N LEU A 37 0.53 12.33 3.19
CA LEU A 37 -0.67 13.16 3.39
C LEU A 37 -1.92 12.31 3.64
N GLN A 38 -1.89 11.05 3.20
CA GLN A 38 -2.94 10.05 3.38
C GLN A 38 -2.31 8.67 3.20
N TYR A 39 -2.67 7.72 4.07
CA TYR A 39 -2.27 6.32 3.97
C TYR A 39 -3.34 5.45 4.64
N ASP A 40 -4.40 5.18 3.88
CA ASP A 40 -5.61 4.53 4.38
C ASP A 40 -5.76 3.15 3.76
N LEU A 41 -5.93 2.15 4.63
CA LEU A 41 -6.15 0.76 4.25
C LEU A 41 -7.64 0.43 4.30
N HIS A 42 -8.08 -0.25 3.24
CA HIS A 42 -9.45 -0.69 3.07
C HIS A 42 -9.47 -2.19 2.76
N ARG A 43 -10.62 -2.82 3.03
CA ARG A 43 -10.93 -4.16 2.57
C ARG A 43 -12.01 -4.08 1.50
N ASP A 44 -11.85 -4.85 0.43
CA ASP A 44 -12.91 -4.99 -0.57
C ASP A 44 -14.07 -5.80 0.05
N LEU A 45 -15.29 -5.26 -0.03
CA LEU A 45 -16.49 -5.90 0.52
C LEU A 45 -16.99 -7.04 -0.38
N GLU A 46 -16.73 -6.98 -1.68
CA GLU A 46 -17.18 -7.95 -2.67
C GLU A 46 -16.13 -9.04 -2.96
N LYS A 47 -14.87 -8.78 -2.60
CA LYS A 47 -13.74 -9.70 -2.81
C LYS A 47 -12.99 -9.98 -1.52
N PRO A 48 -13.37 -11.01 -0.76
CA PRO A 48 -12.65 -11.43 0.44
C PRO A 48 -11.17 -11.69 0.14
N GLY A 49 -10.29 -11.21 1.03
CA GLY A 49 -8.84 -11.33 0.86
C GLY A 49 -8.20 -10.23 0.02
N THR A 50 -9.00 -9.28 -0.49
CA THR A 50 -8.50 -8.09 -1.18
C THR A 50 -8.41 -6.88 -0.24
N PHE A 51 -7.26 -6.22 -0.30
CA PHE A 51 -6.92 -5.01 0.45
C PHE A 51 -6.60 -3.88 -0.52
N VAL A 52 -6.99 -2.66 -0.17
CA VAL A 52 -6.78 -1.48 -1.03
C VAL A 52 -6.21 -0.32 -0.22
N PHE A 53 -5.05 0.17 -0.61
CA PHE A 53 -4.50 1.42 -0.07
C PHE A 53 -4.92 2.61 -0.92
N PHE A 54 -5.36 3.67 -0.25
CA PHE A 54 -5.43 5.01 -0.81
C PHE A 54 -4.32 5.85 -0.21
N GLU A 55 -3.42 6.35 -1.06
CA GLU A 55 -2.27 7.10 -0.63
C GLU A 55 -2.22 8.46 -1.31
N ARG A 56 -1.75 9.45 -0.55
CA ARG A 56 -1.42 10.78 -1.07
C ARG A 56 -0.06 11.18 -0.54
N TRP A 57 0.79 11.60 -1.45
CA TRP A 57 2.16 12.00 -1.18
C TRP A 57 2.38 13.44 -1.66
N ALA A 58 3.05 14.25 -0.85
CA ALA A 58 3.29 15.66 -1.16
C ALA A 58 4.07 15.86 -2.47
N SER A 59 4.89 14.89 -2.85
CA SER A 59 5.63 14.88 -4.11
C SER A 59 6.01 13.46 -4.58
N SER A 60 6.51 13.36 -5.81
CA SER A 60 7.15 12.15 -6.34
C SER A 60 8.32 11.70 -5.47
N GLU A 61 9.14 12.65 -5.02
CA GLU A 61 10.33 12.36 -4.21
C GLU A 61 9.95 11.83 -2.82
N ALA A 62 8.81 12.26 -2.26
CA ALA A 62 8.29 11.69 -1.01
C ALA A 62 7.86 10.23 -1.19
N LEU A 63 7.18 9.91 -2.29
CA LEU A 63 6.83 8.53 -2.64
C LEU A 63 8.05 7.67 -2.94
N ASP A 64 9.07 8.21 -3.60
CA ASP A 64 10.30 7.46 -3.89
C ASP A 64 11.04 7.13 -2.58
N LYS A 65 11.13 8.09 -1.65
CA LYS A 65 11.66 7.85 -0.29
C LYS A 65 10.86 6.79 0.46
N HIS A 66 9.52 6.82 0.37
CA HIS A 66 8.67 5.78 0.96
C HIS A 66 9.09 4.39 0.49
N ASN A 67 9.28 4.23 -0.83
CA ASN A 67 9.69 2.95 -1.42
C ASN A 67 11.08 2.49 -0.96
N GLU A 68 11.94 3.40 -0.49
CA GLU A 68 13.29 3.08 -0.01
C GLU A 68 13.33 2.77 1.49
N THR A 69 12.24 3.01 2.22
CA THR A 69 12.20 2.79 3.68
C THR A 69 12.28 1.31 4.07
N ALA A 70 12.81 1.04 5.26
CA ALA A 70 12.95 -0.32 5.77
C ALA A 70 11.60 -1.04 5.94
N HIS A 71 10.57 -0.36 6.44
CA HIS A 71 9.24 -0.95 6.61
C HIS A 71 8.58 -1.26 5.26
N PHE A 72 8.77 -0.43 4.22
CA PHE A 72 8.27 -0.74 2.89
C PHE A 72 8.98 -1.96 2.28
N GLN A 73 10.31 -2.03 2.39
CA GLN A 73 11.07 -3.18 1.89
C GLN A 73 10.69 -4.48 2.62
N GLN A 74 10.49 -4.41 3.94
CA GLN A 74 9.98 -5.53 4.73
C GLN A 74 8.57 -5.94 4.31
N PHE A 75 7.68 -4.97 4.06
CA PHE A 75 6.34 -5.22 3.55
C PHE A 75 6.35 -5.95 2.21
N VAL A 76 7.11 -5.45 1.22
CA VAL A 76 7.27 -6.11 -0.08
C VAL A 76 7.77 -7.54 0.08
N SER A 77 8.80 -7.75 0.89
CA SER A 77 9.33 -9.10 1.17
C SER A 77 8.29 -10.02 1.82
N ARG A 78 7.46 -9.51 2.72
CA ARG A 78 6.39 -10.30 3.37
C ARG A 78 5.29 -10.68 2.40
N LEU A 79 5.10 -9.96 1.30
CA LEU A 79 4.08 -10.26 0.29
C LEU A 79 4.58 -11.17 -0.83
N ASP A 80 5.90 -11.37 -0.95
CA ASP A 80 6.49 -12.16 -2.01
C ASP A 80 5.89 -13.58 -2.09
N GLY A 81 5.45 -13.96 -3.30
CA GLY A 81 4.78 -15.22 -3.56
C GLY A 81 3.36 -15.38 -3.02
N LYS A 82 2.79 -14.40 -2.30
CA LYS A 82 1.51 -14.54 -1.56
C LYS A 82 0.31 -13.82 -2.17
N LEU A 83 0.48 -13.17 -3.32
CA LEU A 83 -0.58 -12.40 -3.98
C LEU A 83 -0.99 -13.03 -5.32
N ASP A 84 -2.28 -13.08 -5.58
CA ASP A 84 -2.84 -13.37 -6.91
C ASP A 84 -2.94 -12.09 -7.76
N VAL A 85 -3.18 -10.95 -7.12
CA VAL A 85 -3.23 -9.64 -7.76
C VAL A 85 -2.39 -8.63 -6.99
N LEU A 86 -1.57 -7.90 -7.73
CA LEU A 86 -0.92 -6.67 -7.30
C LEU A 86 -1.12 -5.63 -8.40
N ASP A 87 -1.99 -4.65 -8.16
CA ASP A 87 -2.28 -3.56 -9.10
C ASP A 87 -1.98 -2.22 -8.44
N ILE A 88 -1.05 -1.46 -9.02
CA ILE A 88 -0.59 -0.17 -8.49
C ILE A 88 -0.87 0.92 -9.52
N LYS A 89 -1.67 1.91 -9.14
CA LYS A 89 -2.00 3.05 -10.00
C LYS A 89 -1.50 4.34 -9.40
N LYS A 90 -0.58 5.00 -10.08
CA LYS A 90 -0.21 6.40 -9.79
C LYS A 90 -1.16 7.33 -10.55
N LEU A 91 -1.80 8.24 -9.84
CA LEU A 91 -2.90 9.07 -10.34
C LEU A 91 -2.62 10.56 -10.09
N LYS A 92 -3.19 11.40 -10.97
CA LYS A 92 -3.22 12.86 -10.82
C LYS A 92 -4.68 13.32 -10.71
N LYS A 93 -4.96 14.26 -9.80
CA LYS A 93 -6.27 14.93 -9.73
C LYS A 93 -6.49 15.81 -10.96
N ILE A 94 -7.67 15.73 -11.58
CA ILE A 94 -8.02 16.52 -12.76
C ILE A 94 -9.09 17.60 -12.52
N ALA A 95 -9.88 17.51 -11.44
CA ALA A 95 -10.87 18.48 -10.99
C ALA A 95 -11.13 18.29 -9.49
#